data_AF-A0A505DF06-F1
#
_entry.id   AF-A0A505DF06-F1
#
_cell.length_a   1.000
_cell.length_b   1.000
_cell.length_c   1.000
_cell.angle_alpha   90.00
_cell.angle_beta   90.00
_cell.angle_gamma   90.00
#
_symmetry.space_group_name_H-M   'P 1'
#
loop_
_entity.id
_entity.type
_entity.pdbx_description
1 polymer ?
#
loop_
_entity_poly.entity_id
_entity_poly.type
_entity_poly.pdbx_seq_one_letter_code
_entity_poly.pdbx_strand_id
1 'polypeptide(L)'
;QPVLWAVMVSLAEVWRSFGVVPAAVVGHSQGEIAAAVVAGALSVEDGARVVALRSRALVRLAGRGGMVSVALSRAGVEVLLARWEGRVSVAAVNGPSSVVVSGDADALDELVAYCEGDGVRVRRIEVDYASHSAHVELIEGELAEVLSGLEPRVPEVPFLSTVTGEWVEEPVTDGAYWYANLRRTVGLESAV
;
A
#
# COMPACT_ATOMS: atom_id res chain seq x y z
N GLN A 1 11.11 3.45 3.79
CA GLN A 1 10.23 2.33 4.19
C GLN A 1 10.85 1.48 5.30
N PRO A 2 12.09 0.94 5.21
CA PRO A 2 12.61 -0.02 6.20
C PRO A 2 12.67 0.51 7.65
N VAL A 3 13.08 1.76 7.85
CA VAL A 3 13.11 2.39 9.20
C VAL A 3 11.71 2.45 9.82
N LEU A 4 10.70 2.84 9.04
CA LEU A 4 9.32 2.90 9.52
C LEU A 4 8.80 1.50 9.86
N TRP A 5 9.09 0.49 9.04
CA TRP A 5 8.76 -0.91 9.34
C TRP A 5 9.39 -1.37 10.67
N ALA A 6 10.69 -1.10 10.88
CA ALA A 6 11.38 -1.47 12.12
C ALA A 6 10.75 -0.79 13.34
N VAL A 7 10.38 0.48 13.23
CA VAL A 7 9.66 1.22 14.28
C VAL A 7 8.29 0.61 14.55
N MET A 8 7.49 0.31 13.51
CA MET A 8 6.16 -0.29 13.68
C MET A 8 6.22 -1.66 14.36
N VAL A 9 7.12 -2.54 13.91
CA VAL A 9 7.31 -3.88 14.51
C VAL A 9 7.79 -3.74 15.96
N SER A 10 8.74 -2.84 16.23
CA SER A 10 9.26 -2.62 17.58
C SER A 10 8.21 -2.02 18.52
N LEU A 11 7.36 -1.10 18.04
CA LEU A 11 6.26 -0.55 18.83
C LEU A 11 5.21 -1.61 19.17
N ALA A 12 4.94 -2.56 18.27
CA ALA A 12 4.06 -3.69 18.57
C ALA A 12 4.63 -4.54 19.72
N GLU A 13 5.94 -4.78 19.73
CA GLU A 13 6.61 -5.48 20.84
C GLU A 13 6.60 -4.68 22.15
N VAL A 14 6.73 -3.34 22.07
CA VAL A 14 6.55 -2.48 23.26
C VAL A 14 5.15 -2.65 23.82
N TRP A 15 4.09 -2.60 23.02
CA TRP A 15 2.72 -2.82 23.48
C TRP A 15 2.54 -4.21 24.12
N ARG A 16 3.09 -5.27 23.50
CA ARG A 16 3.09 -6.62 24.04
C ARG A 16 3.78 -6.71 25.40
N SER A 17 4.86 -5.97 25.60
CA SER A 17 5.58 -5.93 26.89
C SER A 17 4.74 -5.37 28.05
N PHE A 18 3.70 -4.58 27.73
CA PHE A 18 2.71 -4.09 28.70
C PHE A 18 1.43 -4.95 28.74
N GLY A 19 1.44 -6.15 28.14
CA GLY A 19 0.31 -7.06 28.11
C GLY A 19 -0.78 -6.70 27.09
N VAL A 20 -0.53 -5.73 26.21
CA VAL A 20 -1.46 -5.36 25.13
C VAL A 20 -1.13 -6.19 23.90
N VAL A 21 -1.94 -7.23 23.66
CA VAL A 21 -1.83 -8.10 22.50
C VAL A 21 -2.95 -7.81 21.49
N PRO A 22 -2.65 -7.74 20.18
CA PRO A 22 -3.67 -7.48 19.18
C PRO A 22 -4.61 -8.69 19.03
N ALA A 23 -5.92 -8.43 18.98
CA ALA A 23 -6.92 -9.44 18.60
C ALA A 23 -7.04 -9.59 17.07
N ALA A 24 -6.61 -8.58 16.32
CA ALA A 24 -6.49 -8.58 14.88
C ALA A 24 -5.47 -7.51 14.44
N VAL A 25 -4.97 -7.61 13.21
CA VAL A 25 -4.12 -6.60 12.60
C VAL A 25 -4.63 -6.21 11.20
N VAL A 26 -4.41 -4.96 10.85
CA VAL A 26 -4.62 -4.38 9.51
C VAL A 26 -3.39 -3.55 9.19
N GLY A 27 -2.94 -3.57 7.94
CA GLY A 27 -1.86 -2.73 7.46
C GLY A 27 -2.28 -1.93 6.24
N HIS A 28 -1.68 -0.75 6.04
CA HIS A 28 -1.91 0.09 4.86
C HIS A 28 -0.70 0.03 3.94
N SER A 29 -0.85 -0.52 2.72
CA SER A 29 0.26 -0.65 1.75
C SER A 29 1.49 -1.32 2.39
N GLN A 30 2.65 -0.64 2.46
CA GLN A 30 3.86 -1.12 3.15
C GLN A 30 3.63 -1.50 4.63
N GLY A 31 2.60 -0.93 5.28
CA GLY A 31 2.22 -1.25 6.64
C GLY A 31 1.78 -2.70 6.82
N GLU A 32 1.28 -3.35 5.76
CA GLU A 32 0.98 -4.78 5.82
C GLU A 32 2.22 -5.65 6.06
N ILE A 33 3.43 -5.18 5.68
CA ILE A 33 4.66 -5.94 5.95
C ILE A 33 4.91 -6.01 7.46
N ALA A 34 4.60 -4.94 8.20
CA ALA A 34 4.68 -4.96 9.66
C ALA A 34 3.52 -5.77 10.26
N ALA A 35 2.30 -5.63 9.74
CA ALA A 35 1.15 -6.40 10.19
C ALA A 35 1.38 -7.92 10.03
N ALA A 36 1.91 -8.36 8.88
CA ALA A 36 2.24 -9.76 8.61
C ALA A 36 3.27 -10.32 9.60
N VAL A 37 4.30 -9.55 9.94
CA VAL A 37 5.30 -9.94 10.96
C VAL A 37 4.67 -10.01 12.34
N VAL A 38 3.91 -8.99 12.73
CA VAL A 38 3.23 -8.95 14.04
C VAL A 38 2.24 -10.09 14.18
N ALA A 39 1.54 -10.45 13.11
CA ALA A 39 0.60 -11.56 13.09
C ALA A 39 1.23 -12.95 12.99
N GLY A 40 2.55 -13.04 12.80
CA GLY A 40 3.25 -14.32 12.60
C GLY A 40 3.13 -14.91 11.19
N ALA A 41 2.52 -14.19 10.25
CA ALA A 41 2.40 -14.58 8.85
C ALA A 41 3.75 -14.57 8.11
N LEU A 42 4.69 -13.75 8.58
CA LEU A 42 6.09 -13.74 8.15
C LEU A 42 7.02 -13.74 9.36
N SER A 43 8.22 -14.30 9.20
CA SER A 43 9.32 -14.08 10.14
C SER A 43 9.80 -12.63 10.09
N VAL A 44 10.54 -12.19 11.11
CA VAL A 44 11.14 -10.85 11.12
C VAL A 44 12.16 -10.72 9.97
N GLU A 45 12.88 -11.80 9.67
CA GLU A 45 13.85 -11.89 8.58
C GLU A 45 13.18 -11.73 7.21
N ASP A 46 12.08 -12.44 6.97
CA ASP A 46 11.32 -12.32 5.72
C ASP A 46 10.63 -10.97 5.61
N GLY A 47 10.08 -10.44 6.71
CA GLY A 47 9.53 -9.09 6.74
C GLY A 47 10.58 -8.02 6.39
N ALA A 48 11.78 -8.13 6.96
CA ALA A 48 12.92 -7.27 6.66
C ALA A 48 13.34 -7.39 5.18
N ARG A 49 13.37 -8.62 4.66
CA ARG A 49 13.66 -8.91 3.25
C ARG A 49 12.64 -8.24 2.34
N VAL A 50 11.34 -8.41 2.59
CA VAL A 50 10.27 -7.79 1.80
C VAL A 50 10.40 -6.27 1.80
N VAL A 51 10.48 -5.62 2.97
CA VAL A 51 10.53 -4.14 3.02
C VAL A 51 11.80 -3.57 2.38
N ALA A 52 12.96 -4.22 2.57
CA ALA A 52 14.21 -3.76 1.99
C ALA A 52 14.21 -3.90 0.47
N LEU A 53 13.85 -5.07 -0.05
CA LEU A 53 13.90 -5.37 -1.48
C LEU A 53 12.80 -4.62 -2.24
N ARG A 54 11.59 -4.53 -1.70
CA ARG A 54 10.49 -3.70 -2.24
C ARG A 54 10.92 -2.25 -2.39
N SER A 55 11.46 -1.65 -1.32
CA SER A 55 11.84 -0.24 -1.34
C SER A 55 13.02 0.05 -2.26
N ARG A 56 13.92 -0.91 -2.46
CA ARG A 56 14.99 -0.82 -3.46
C ARG A 56 14.45 -0.87 -4.89
N ALA A 57 13.54 -1.79 -5.20
CA ALA A 57 12.91 -1.88 -6.52
C ALA A 57 12.13 -0.60 -6.87
N LEU A 58 11.46 0.01 -5.88
CA LEU A 58 10.72 1.27 -6.06
C LEU A 58 11.58 2.43 -6.57
N VAL A 59 12.90 2.43 -6.31
CA VAL A 59 13.81 3.47 -6.84
C VAL A 59 13.77 3.54 -8.37
N ARG A 60 13.47 2.45 -9.06
CA ARG A 60 13.31 2.42 -10.53
C ARG A 60 12.13 3.25 -11.04
N LEU A 61 11.14 3.49 -10.17
CA LEU A 61 9.93 4.26 -10.46
C LEU A 61 10.08 5.74 -10.08
N ALA A 62 11.16 6.11 -9.39
CA ALA A 62 11.41 7.48 -8.97
C ALA A 62 11.46 8.46 -10.17
N GLY A 63 10.81 9.60 -10.01
CA GLY A 63 10.67 10.65 -11.02
C GLY A 63 9.71 10.32 -12.16
N ARG A 64 9.03 9.16 -12.15
CA ARG A 64 8.13 8.75 -13.24
C ARG A 64 6.67 9.09 -12.99
N GLY A 65 6.30 9.41 -11.75
CA GLY A 65 4.91 9.68 -11.38
C GLY A 65 4.80 10.27 -9.98
N GLY A 66 3.60 10.25 -9.42
CA GLY A 66 3.36 10.73 -8.06
C GLY A 66 2.05 10.24 -7.48
N MET A 67 1.65 10.86 -6.37
CA MET A 67 0.39 10.55 -5.69
C MET A 67 -0.28 11.81 -5.12
N VAL A 68 -1.61 11.83 -5.12
CA VAL A 68 -2.43 12.92 -4.56
C VAL A 68 -3.54 12.36 -3.68
N SER A 69 -3.78 13.00 -2.54
CA SER A 69 -4.97 12.76 -1.71
C SER A 69 -6.09 13.71 -2.15
N VAL A 70 -7.28 13.17 -2.37
CA VAL A 70 -8.48 13.88 -2.81
C VAL A 70 -9.58 13.68 -1.77
N ALA A 71 -10.19 14.77 -1.32
CA ALA A 71 -11.24 14.76 -0.30
C ALA A 71 -12.62 14.43 -0.88
N LEU A 72 -12.73 13.29 -1.57
CA LEU A 72 -13.94 12.78 -2.19
C LEU A 72 -14.13 11.29 -1.87
N SER A 73 -15.34 10.78 -2.11
CA SER A 73 -15.61 9.35 -2.08
C SER A 73 -14.96 8.64 -3.25
N ARG A 74 -14.79 7.30 -3.15
CA ARG A 74 -14.31 6.47 -4.26
C ARG A 74 -15.08 6.72 -5.55
N ALA A 75 -16.42 6.66 -5.50
CA ALA A 75 -17.27 6.88 -6.66
C ALA A 75 -17.09 8.28 -7.25
N GLY A 76 -16.96 9.30 -6.39
CA GLY A 76 -16.68 10.67 -6.83
C GLY A 76 -15.34 10.78 -7.57
N VAL A 77 -14.28 10.17 -7.03
CA VAL A 77 -12.97 10.12 -7.69
C VAL A 77 -13.03 9.35 -9.00
N GLU A 78 -13.67 8.18 -9.05
CA GLU A 78 -13.77 7.37 -10.29
C GLU A 78 -14.45 8.14 -11.43
N VAL A 79 -15.49 8.94 -11.15
CA VAL A 79 -16.11 9.83 -12.14
C VAL A 79 -15.12 10.88 -12.65
N LEU A 80 -14.27 11.44 -11.77
CA LEU A 80 -13.23 12.39 -12.18
C LEU A 80 -12.15 11.75 -13.04
N LEU A 81 -11.69 10.54 -12.66
CA LEU A 81 -10.57 9.87 -13.33
C LEU A 81 -10.87 9.45 -14.77
N ALA A 82 -12.15 9.41 -15.18
CA ALA A 82 -12.55 9.17 -16.57
C ALA A 82 -11.88 10.14 -17.58
N ARG A 83 -11.45 11.32 -17.13
CA ARG A 83 -10.75 12.31 -17.99
C ARG A 83 -9.28 11.97 -18.26
N TRP A 84 -8.69 11.10 -17.42
CA TRP A 84 -7.30 10.69 -17.46
C TRP A 84 -7.18 9.16 -17.52
N GLU A 85 -8.12 8.53 -18.22
CA GLU A 85 -8.21 7.08 -18.33
C GLU A 85 -6.84 6.48 -18.76
N GLY A 86 -6.40 5.45 -18.02
CA GLY A 86 -5.12 4.77 -18.24
C GLY A 86 -3.88 5.50 -17.71
N ARG A 87 -3.98 6.79 -17.36
CA ARG A 87 -2.84 7.60 -16.88
C ARG A 87 -2.76 7.69 -15.36
N VAL A 88 -3.90 7.56 -14.69
CA VAL A 88 -4.03 7.61 -13.23
C VAL A 88 -4.93 6.48 -12.73
N SER A 89 -4.78 6.13 -11.46
CA SER A 89 -5.51 5.03 -10.81
C SER A 89 -5.82 5.38 -9.37
N VAL A 90 -6.93 4.85 -8.84
CA VAL A 90 -7.20 4.89 -7.41
C VAL A 90 -6.18 4.02 -6.69
N ALA A 91 -5.31 4.66 -5.92
CA ALA A 91 -4.23 4.01 -5.18
C ALA A 91 -4.70 3.47 -3.83
N ALA A 92 -5.52 4.24 -3.12
CA ALA A 92 -6.04 3.85 -1.81
C ALA A 92 -7.40 4.49 -1.54
N VAL A 93 -8.27 3.74 -0.88
CA VAL A 93 -9.54 4.23 -0.33
C VAL A 93 -9.41 4.14 1.18
N ASN A 94 -9.12 5.28 1.81
CA ASN A 94 -8.83 5.37 3.24
C ASN A 94 -10.08 5.67 4.09
N GLY A 95 -11.16 6.11 3.46
CA GLY A 95 -12.42 6.43 4.12
C GLY A 95 -13.42 7.09 3.15
N PRO A 96 -14.62 7.46 3.64
CA PRO A 96 -15.75 7.86 2.79
C PRO A 96 -15.53 9.18 2.04
N SER A 97 -14.53 9.96 2.45
CA SER A 97 -14.11 11.21 1.82
C SER A 97 -12.60 11.36 1.74
N SER A 98 -11.86 10.24 1.70
CA SER A 98 -10.39 10.25 1.68
C SER A 98 -9.86 9.19 0.72
N VAL A 99 -9.59 9.59 -0.51
CA VAL A 99 -9.05 8.72 -1.57
C VAL A 99 -7.67 9.21 -1.99
N VAL A 100 -6.77 8.29 -2.31
CA VAL A 100 -5.48 8.59 -2.93
C VAL A 100 -5.52 8.15 -4.38
N VAL A 101 -5.03 9.01 -5.27
CA VAL A 101 -4.85 8.75 -6.71
C VAL A 101 -3.35 8.74 -7.00
N SER A 102 -2.91 7.87 -7.89
CA SER A 102 -1.51 7.78 -8.33
C SER A 102 -1.42 7.60 -9.84
N GLY A 103 -0.31 8.00 -10.45
CA GLY A 103 -0.08 7.85 -11.88
C GLY A 103 0.91 8.86 -12.43
N ASP A 104 0.71 9.24 -13.70
CA ASP A 104 1.55 10.20 -14.42
C ASP A 104 1.56 11.57 -13.73
N ALA A 105 2.74 12.18 -13.61
CA ALA A 105 2.91 13.42 -12.85
C ALA A 105 2.10 14.60 -13.42
N ASP A 106 2.05 14.73 -14.74
CA ASP A 106 1.33 15.79 -15.44
C ASP A 106 -0.20 15.59 -15.39
N ALA A 107 -0.69 14.35 -15.52
CA ALA A 107 -2.11 14.04 -15.28
C ALA A 107 -2.53 14.37 -13.84
N LEU A 108 -1.66 14.13 -12.86
CA LEU A 108 -1.91 14.54 -11.48
C LEU A 108 -1.88 16.07 -11.34
N ASP A 109 -1.08 16.81 -12.11
CA ASP A 109 -1.05 18.28 -12.09
C ASP A 109 -2.39 18.84 -12.58
N GLU A 110 -2.90 18.28 -13.68
CA GLU A 110 -4.23 18.61 -14.21
C GLU A 110 -5.35 18.27 -13.21
N LEU A 111 -5.28 17.10 -12.55
CA LEU A 111 -6.25 16.69 -11.53
C LEU A 111 -6.26 17.66 -10.33
N VAL A 112 -5.08 18.07 -9.85
CA VAL A 112 -4.97 19.05 -8.75
C VAL A 112 -5.62 20.37 -9.13
N ALA A 113 -5.24 20.93 -10.29
CA ALA A 113 -5.78 22.20 -10.76
C ALA A 113 -7.31 22.13 -10.94
N TYR A 114 -7.82 21.00 -11.45
CA TYR A 114 -9.26 20.77 -11.58
C TYR A 114 -9.96 20.76 -10.22
N CYS A 115 -9.45 19.98 -9.25
CA CYS A 115 -10.03 19.93 -7.91
C CYS A 115 -10.01 21.29 -7.21
N GLU A 116 -8.92 22.05 -7.32
CA GLU A 116 -8.82 23.40 -6.74
C GLU A 116 -9.82 24.37 -7.38
N GLY A 117 -10.01 24.31 -8.70
CA GLY A 117 -11.00 25.12 -9.41
C GLY A 117 -12.44 24.83 -8.98
N ASP A 118 -12.74 23.58 -8.61
CA ASP A 118 -14.06 23.13 -8.16
C ASP A 118 -14.24 23.18 -6.63
N GLY A 119 -13.26 23.72 -5.89
CA GLY A 119 -13.31 23.82 -4.43
C GLY A 119 -13.18 22.48 -3.69
N VAL A 120 -12.73 21.43 -4.37
CA VAL A 120 -12.44 20.12 -3.78
C VAL A 120 -11.05 20.16 -3.13
N ARG A 121 -10.97 19.82 -1.84
CA ARG A 121 -9.66 19.69 -1.17
C ARG A 121 -8.84 18.58 -1.83
N VAL A 122 -7.65 18.94 -2.27
CA VAL A 122 -6.66 18.03 -2.84
C VAL A 122 -5.27 18.36 -2.25
N ARG A 123 -4.43 17.35 -2.07
CA ARG A 123 -3.08 17.52 -1.53
C ARG A 123 -2.10 16.55 -2.20
N ARG A 124 -0.96 17.07 -2.65
CA ARG A 124 0.18 16.25 -3.09
C ARG A 124 0.78 15.48 -1.92
N ILE A 125 1.07 14.20 -2.15
CA ILE A 125 1.85 13.37 -1.23
C ILE A 125 3.31 13.51 -1.63
N GLU A 126 4.21 13.69 -0.65
CA GLU A 126 5.65 13.83 -0.87
C GLU A 126 6.30 12.49 -1.22
N VAL A 127 5.99 11.99 -2.42
CA VAL A 127 6.58 10.82 -3.06
C VAL A 127 6.75 11.12 -4.55
N ASP A 128 7.82 10.60 -5.14
CA ASP A 128 8.19 10.81 -6.55
C ASP A 128 7.94 9.57 -7.42
N TYR A 129 7.09 8.65 -6.96
CA TYR A 129 6.70 7.45 -7.67
C TYR A 129 5.20 7.16 -7.49
N ALA A 130 4.61 6.44 -8.44
CA ALA A 130 3.19 6.10 -8.46
C ALA A 130 2.94 4.62 -8.06
N SER A 131 3.04 4.30 -6.76
CA SER A 131 2.61 2.97 -6.28
C SER A 131 1.09 2.79 -6.43
N HIS A 132 0.63 1.54 -6.51
CA HIS A 132 -0.78 1.19 -6.70
C HIS A 132 -1.36 1.65 -8.05
N SER A 133 -0.51 1.66 -9.09
CA SER A 133 -0.84 2.02 -10.46
C SER A 133 -0.13 1.10 -11.47
N ALA A 134 -0.45 1.26 -12.75
CA ALA A 134 0.24 0.55 -13.85
C ALA A 134 1.76 0.78 -13.86
N HIS A 135 2.27 1.86 -13.25
CA HIS A 135 3.72 2.10 -13.17
C HIS A 135 4.47 0.97 -12.45
N VAL A 136 3.81 0.26 -11.54
CA VAL A 136 4.39 -0.85 -10.77
C VAL A 136 4.69 -2.07 -11.66
N GLU A 137 4.02 -2.20 -12.82
CA GLU A 137 4.25 -3.31 -13.76
C GLU A 137 5.70 -3.31 -14.30
N LEU A 138 6.35 -2.15 -14.33
CA LEU A 138 7.77 -2.01 -14.72
C LEU A 138 8.75 -2.78 -13.81
N ILE A 139 8.33 -3.12 -12.58
CA ILE A 139 9.15 -3.83 -11.59
C ILE A 139 8.55 -5.18 -11.20
N GLU A 140 7.54 -5.68 -11.92
CA GLU A 140 6.88 -6.96 -11.61
C GLU A 140 7.88 -8.13 -11.62
N GLY A 141 8.65 -8.26 -12.70
CA GLY A 141 9.64 -9.34 -12.84
C GLY A 141 10.75 -9.26 -11.78
N GLU A 142 11.25 -8.05 -11.49
CA GLU A 142 12.26 -7.86 -10.43
C GLU A 142 11.71 -8.26 -9.07
N LEU A 143 10.49 -7.84 -8.72
CA LEU A 143 9.87 -8.19 -7.45
C LEU A 143 9.64 -9.70 -7.32
N ALA A 144 9.15 -10.36 -8.37
CA ALA A 144 8.97 -11.81 -8.39
C ALA A 144 10.29 -12.56 -8.15
N GLU A 145 11.39 -12.09 -8.75
CA GLU A 145 12.72 -12.68 -8.56
C GLU A 145 13.24 -12.45 -7.14
N VAL A 146 13.31 -11.21 -6.68
CA VAL A 146 13.97 -10.86 -5.42
C VAL A 146 13.20 -11.34 -4.19
N LEU A 147 11.87 -11.51 -4.30
CA LEU A 147 11.00 -12.06 -3.26
C LEU A 147 10.74 -13.57 -3.42
N SER A 148 11.45 -14.25 -4.32
CA SER A 148 11.37 -15.71 -4.43
C SER A 148 11.89 -16.40 -3.17
N GLY A 149 11.23 -17.49 -2.74
CA GLY A 149 11.66 -18.26 -1.57
C GLY A 149 11.44 -17.56 -0.23
N LEU A 150 10.46 -16.66 -0.13
CA LEU A 150 9.85 -16.33 1.17
C LEU A 150 9.17 -17.60 1.74
N GLU A 151 9.05 -17.68 3.06
CA GLU A 151 8.35 -18.77 3.75
C GLU A 151 7.11 -18.24 4.50
N PRO A 152 6.02 -17.89 3.79
CA PRO A 152 4.78 -17.46 4.43
C PRO A 152 4.20 -18.52 5.34
N ARG A 153 3.51 -18.07 6.39
CA ARG A 153 2.83 -18.89 7.37
C ARG A 153 1.38 -18.46 7.50
N VAL A 154 0.55 -19.37 8.02
CA VAL A 154 -0.79 -18.99 8.48
C VAL A 154 -0.62 -18.04 9.67
N PRO A 155 -1.29 -16.87 9.67
CA PRO A 155 -1.20 -15.93 10.78
C PRO A 155 -1.70 -16.54 12.09
N GLU A 156 -0.99 -16.27 13.19
CA GLU A 156 -1.41 -16.62 14.55
C GLU A 156 -2.41 -15.59 15.11
N VAL A 157 -2.27 -14.33 14.69
CA VAL A 157 -3.23 -13.25 14.95
C VAL A 157 -4.03 -13.00 13.68
N PRO A 158 -5.37 -12.88 13.74
CA PRO A 158 -6.18 -12.54 12.57
C PRO A 158 -5.62 -11.34 11.80
N PHE A 159 -5.32 -11.55 10.52
CA PHE A 159 -4.79 -10.52 9.62
C PHE A 159 -5.79 -10.28 8.50
N LEU A 160 -6.38 -9.08 8.46
CA LEU A 160 -7.27 -8.67 7.38
C LEU A 160 -6.47 -7.93 6.31
N SER A 161 -6.44 -8.48 5.10
CA SER A 161 -5.71 -7.90 3.97
C SER A 161 -6.50 -6.74 3.37
N THR A 162 -5.84 -5.59 3.24
CA THR A 162 -6.37 -4.44 2.50
C THR A 162 -6.22 -4.57 0.98
N VAL A 163 -5.54 -5.62 0.52
CA VAL A 163 -5.37 -5.95 -0.91
C VAL A 163 -6.56 -6.77 -1.43
N THR A 164 -6.99 -7.76 -0.63
CA THR A 164 -8.10 -8.66 -0.99
C THR A 164 -9.42 -8.24 -0.35
N GLY A 165 -9.40 -7.55 0.79
CA GLY A 165 -10.58 -7.27 1.60
C GLY A 165 -11.02 -8.46 2.48
N GLU A 166 -10.19 -9.50 2.57
CA GLU A 166 -10.51 -10.77 3.23
C GLU A 166 -9.49 -11.13 4.32
N TRP A 167 -9.89 -11.99 5.25
CA TRP A 167 -8.99 -12.54 6.27
C TRP A 167 -7.97 -13.48 5.63
N VAL A 168 -6.72 -13.38 6.07
CA VAL A 168 -5.64 -14.27 5.64
C VAL A 168 -5.68 -15.54 6.47
N GLU A 169 -6.24 -16.61 5.90
CA GLU A 169 -6.40 -17.91 6.57
C GLU A 169 -5.41 -18.97 6.07
N GLU A 170 -4.65 -18.64 5.04
CA GLU A 170 -3.67 -19.50 4.37
C GLU A 170 -2.30 -18.82 4.29
N PRO A 171 -1.19 -19.56 4.07
CA PRO A 171 0.16 -18.99 3.95
C PRO A 171 0.37 -18.30 2.59
N VAL A 172 -0.40 -17.24 2.32
CA VAL A 172 -0.46 -16.58 1.00
C VAL A 172 0.37 -15.31 0.91
N THR A 173 1.08 -14.89 1.95
CA THR A 173 1.91 -13.65 1.94
C THR A 173 3.26 -13.82 1.22
N ASP A 174 3.23 -14.46 0.05
CA ASP A 174 4.37 -14.74 -0.81
C ASP A 174 4.75 -13.55 -1.73
N GLY A 175 5.70 -13.77 -2.64
CA GLY A 175 6.13 -12.74 -3.59
C GLY A 175 5.01 -12.21 -4.49
N ALA A 176 4.06 -13.07 -4.90
CA ALA A 176 2.93 -12.66 -5.72
C ALA A 176 1.96 -11.77 -4.93
N TYR A 177 1.73 -12.09 -3.65
CA TYR A 177 0.99 -11.23 -2.75
C TYR A 177 1.64 -9.87 -2.56
N TRP A 178 2.96 -9.81 -2.35
CA TRP A 178 3.65 -8.54 -2.16
C TRP A 178 3.72 -7.68 -3.43
N TYR A 179 3.77 -8.29 -4.61
CA TYR A 179 3.55 -7.59 -5.86
C TYR A 179 2.13 -7.03 -5.93
N ALA A 180 1.11 -7.85 -5.66
CA ALA A 180 -0.29 -7.40 -5.65
C ALA A 180 -0.53 -6.27 -4.63
N ASN A 181 0.06 -6.35 -3.44
CA ASN A 181 0.01 -5.29 -2.43
C ASN A 181 0.59 -3.97 -2.94
N LEU A 182 1.63 -4.01 -3.76
CA LEU A 182 2.20 -2.79 -4.33
C LEU A 182 1.44 -2.30 -5.57
N ARG A 183 0.84 -3.19 -6.36
CA ARG A 183 0.18 -2.87 -7.64
C ARG A 183 -1.29 -2.49 -7.50
N ARG A 184 -2.03 -3.12 -6.60
CA ARG A 184 -3.49 -2.98 -6.46
C ARG A 184 -3.86 -1.87 -5.49
N THR A 185 -5.09 -1.39 -5.60
CA THR A 185 -5.68 -0.40 -4.69
C THR A 185 -5.71 -0.93 -3.26
N VAL A 186 -5.34 -0.08 -2.30
CA VAL A 186 -5.48 -0.35 -0.86
C VAL A 186 -6.92 -0.05 -0.42
N GLY A 187 -7.66 -1.07 0.02
CA GLY A 187 -9.02 -0.94 0.57
C GLY A 187 -9.02 -0.83 2.09
N LEU A 188 -8.55 0.31 2.64
CA LEU A 188 -8.53 0.51 4.09
C LEU A 188 -9.92 0.82 4.66
N GLU A 189 -10.77 1.57 3.94
CA GLU A 189 -12.13 1.89 4.37
C GLU A 189 -12.96 0.64 4.67
N SER A 190 -12.89 -0.38 3.82
CA SER A 190 -13.63 -1.64 4.01
C SER A 190 -13.06 -2.51 5.14
N ALA A 191 -11.84 -2.23 5.59
CA ALA A 191 -11.15 -3.01 6.62
C ALA A 191 -11.34 -2.46 8.04
N VAL A 192 -11.95 -1.28 8.20
CA VAL A 192 -12.08 -0.52 9.48
C VAL A 192 -13.53 -0.17 9.77
#